data_AF-A0A6A0AC37-F1
#
_entry.id   AF-A0A6A0AC37-F1
#
_cell.length_a   1.000
_cell.length_b   1.000
_cell.length_c   1.000
_cell.angle_alpha   90.00
_cell.angle_beta   90.00
_cell.angle_gamma   90.00
#
_symmetry.space_group_name_H-M   'P 1'
#
loop_
_entity.id
_entity.type
_entity.pdbx_description
1 polymer ?
#
loop_
_entity_poly.entity_id
_entity_poly.type
_entity_poly.pdbx_seq_one_letter_code
_entity_poly.pdbx_strand_id
1 'polypeptide(L)'
;MESRRRSLWQELLVQAIALGGLALSMRMAMKYLDPYREQRDQASKRIKFLRKMLGKQLDLNEYEQLLAVNVVNPAHIDESIDDISGLDDLIQELEMKVLMPMVEPELFCTTLFKPARGVLLYGPPGTGKTMLAKVTWQGC
;
A
#
# COMPACT_ATOMS: atom_id res chain seq x y z
N MET A 1 -14.94 25.79 60.16
CA MET A 1 -13.93 25.28 59.20
C MET A 1 -14.52 24.78 57.87
N GLU A 2 -15.82 24.45 57.78
CA GLU A 2 -16.44 23.96 56.52
C GLU A 2 -16.59 24.99 55.40
N SER A 3 -16.76 26.27 55.72
CA SER A 3 -16.91 27.32 54.70
C SER A 3 -15.62 27.48 53.85
N ARG A 4 -14.44 27.36 54.48
CA ARG A 4 -13.13 27.43 53.81
C ARG A 4 -12.85 26.21 52.94
N ARG A 5 -13.45 25.05 53.24
CA ARG A 5 -13.32 23.82 52.45
C ARG A 5 -14.14 23.95 51.15
N ARG A 6 -15.36 24.50 51.21
CA ARG A 6 -16.22 24.68 50.02
C ARG A 6 -15.64 25.67 49.01
N SER A 7 -14.97 26.73 49.44
CA SER A 7 -14.30 27.69 48.53
C SER A 7 -13.08 27.07 47.83
N LEU A 8 -12.28 26.26 48.54
CA LEU A 8 -11.13 25.55 47.95
C LEU A 8 -11.56 24.53 46.88
N TRP A 9 -12.68 23.82 47.08
CA TRP A 9 -13.24 22.92 46.07
C TRP A 9 -13.73 23.66 44.82
N GLN A 10 -14.27 24.88 44.98
CA GLN A 10 -14.66 25.71 43.85
C GLN A 10 -13.44 26.21 43.06
N GLU A 11 -12.38 26.65 43.73
CA GLU A 11 -11.15 27.09 43.08
C GLU A 11 -10.46 25.94 42.31
N LEU A 12 -10.40 24.74 42.89
CA LEU A 12 -9.85 23.56 42.20
C LEU A 12 -10.67 23.13 40.99
N LEU A 13 -12.01 23.22 41.06
CA LEU A 13 -12.89 22.93 39.92
C LEU A 13 -12.67 23.92 38.78
N VAL A 14 -12.57 25.21 39.07
CA VAL A 14 -12.33 26.25 38.05
C VAL A 14 -10.97 26.06 37.39
N GLN A 15 -9.92 25.73 38.16
CA GLN A 15 -8.60 25.43 37.61
C GLN A 15 -8.60 24.18 36.72
N ALA A 16 -9.33 23.12 37.11
CA ALA A 16 -9.45 21.91 36.30
C ALA A 16 -10.16 22.17 34.96
N ILE A 17 -11.23 22.98 34.95
CA ILE A 17 -11.94 23.36 33.73
C ILE A 17 -11.05 24.22 32.83
N ALA A 18 -10.31 25.17 33.41
CA ALA A 18 -9.39 26.03 32.66
C ALA A 18 -8.25 25.24 32.00
N LEU A 19 -7.62 24.32 32.74
CA LEU A 19 -6.58 23.43 32.20
C LEU A 19 -7.13 22.48 31.14
N GLY A 20 -8.34 21.96 31.35
CA GLY A 20 -9.04 21.13 30.36
C GLY A 20 -9.32 21.89 29.05
N GLY A 21 -9.81 23.12 29.15
CA GLY A 21 -10.05 24.00 27.99
C GLY A 21 -8.78 24.34 27.24
N LEU A 22 -7.70 24.66 27.96
CA LEU A 22 -6.37 24.91 27.38
C LEU A 22 -5.84 23.68 26.65
N ALA A 23 -5.88 22.50 27.27
CA ALA A 23 -5.44 21.24 26.65
C ALA A 23 -6.29 20.86 25.43
N LEU A 24 -7.60 21.12 25.45
CA LEU A 24 -8.50 20.88 24.33
C LEU A 24 -8.16 21.81 23.16
N SER A 25 -8.00 23.11 23.43
CA SER A 25 -7.65 24.11 22.42
C SER A 25 -6.29 23.82 21.78
N MET A 26 -5.30 23.43 22.59
CA MET A 26 -3.97 23.05 22.11
C MET A 26 -4.00 21.78 21.26
N ARG A 27 -4.77 20.75 21.67
CA ARG A 27 -4.98 19.54 20.84
C ARG A 27 -5.70 19.86 19.53
N MET A 28 -6.64 20.81 19.54
CA MET A 28 -7.36 21.22 18.34
C MET A 28 -6.47 22.03 17.39
N ALA A 29 -5.63 22.92 17.93
CA ALA A 29 -4.63 23.68 17.17
C ALA A 29 -3.59 22.75 16.53
N MET A 30 -3.06 21.78 17.28
CA MET A 30 -2.15 20.76 16.74
C MET A 30 -2.78 19.98 15.57
N LYS A 31 -4.08 19.66 15.64
CA LYS A 31 -4.79 19.01 14.53
C LYS A 31 -4.99 19.90 13.30
N TYR A 32 -4.92 21.22 13.45
CA TYR A 32 -5.13 22.19 12.36
C TYR A 32 -3.82 22.58 11.68
N LEU A 33 -2.69 22.48 12.41
CA LEU A 33 -1.34 22.81 11.94
C LEU A 33 -0.61 21.66 11.25
N ASP A 34 -1.23 20.48 11.10
CA ASP A 34 -0.66 19.35 10.35
C ASP A 34 -1.08 19.41 8.86
N PRO A 35 -0.28 20.00 7.95
CA PRO A 35 -0.58 20.07 6.52
C PRO A 35 -0.50 18.71 5.80
N TYR A 36 -0.03 17.65 6.47
CA TYR A 36 0.20 16.31 5.89
C TYR A 36 -0.85 15.26 6.29
N ARG A 37 -1.94 15.68 6.93
CA ARG A 37 -2.94 14.78 7.52
C ARG A 37 -3.64 13.90 6.48
N GLU A 38 -3.98 14.47 5.32
CA GLU A 38 -4.67 13.73 4.25
C GLU A 38 -3.81 12.61 3.67
N GLN A 39 -2.52 12.86 3.46
CA GLN A 39 -1.60 11.87 2.91
C GLN A 39 -1.41 10.69 3.88
N ARG A 40 -1.31 10.94 5.19
CA ARG A 40 -1.26 9.90 6.23
C ARG A 40 -2.56 9.10 6.30
N ASP A 41 -3.71 9.76 6.19
CA ASP A 41 -5.01 9.09 6.19
C ASP A 41 -5.17 8.20 4.95
N GLN A 42 -4.73 8.64 3.77
CA GLN A 42 -4.74 7.82 2.55
C GLN A 42 -3.81 6.62 2.65
N ALA A 43 -2.57 6.81 3.12
CA ALA A 43 -1.61 5.72 3.32
C ALA A 43 -2.14 4.67 4.30
N SER A 44 -2.70 5.10 5.45
CA SER A 44 -3.26 4.18 6.44
C SER A 44 -4.50 3.43 5.95
N LYS A 45 -5.35 4.08 5.13
CA LYS A 45 -6.50 3.43 4.48
C LYS A 45 -6.05 2.38 3.47
N ARG A 46 -5.06 2.70 2.63
CA ARG A 46 -4.50 1.79 1.63
C ARG A 46 -3.88 0.55 2.30
N ILE A 47 -3.10 0.74 3.36
CA ILE A 47 -2.49 -0.35 4.13
C ILE A 47 -3.57 -1.21 4.83
N LYS A 48 -4.58 -0.58 5.45
CA LYS A 48 -5.72 -1.30 6.03
C LYS A 48 -6.51 -2.09 4.99
N PHE A 49 -6.65 -1.55 3.77
CA PHE A 49 -7.32 -2.21 2.65
C PHE A 49 -6.52 -3.43 2.16
N LEU A 50 -5.20 -3.27 1.93
CA LEU A 50 -4.31 -4.37 1.58
C LEU A 50 -4.32 -5.49 2.62
N ARG A 51 -4.30 -5.14 3.92
CA ARG A 51 -4.41 -6.12 5.02
C ARG A 51 -5.72 -6.91 4.98
N LYS A 52 -6.84 -6.27 4.62
CA LYS A 52 -8.13 -6.96 4.47
C LYS A 52 -8.16 -7.87 3.25
N MET A 53 -7.59 -7.43 2.12
CA MET A 53 -7.56 -8.22 0.89
C MET A 53 -6.63 -9.43 0.97
N LEU A 54 -5.46 -9.29 1.60
CA LEU A 54 -4.47 -10.38 1.65
C LEU A 54 -4.77 -11.45 2.70
N GLY A 55 -5.73 -11.22 3.62
CA GLY A 55 -6.15 -12.19 4.63
C GLY A 55 -5.08 -12.61 5.65
N LYS A 56 -3.85 -12.08 5.51
CA LYS A 56 -2.70 -12.33 6.40
C LYS A 56 -2.38 -11.08 7.22
N GLN A 57 -1.93 -11.32 8.45
CA GLN A 57 -1.43 -10.26 9.30
C GLN A 57 -0.02 -9.89 8.84
N LEU A 58 0.11 -8.77 8.13
CA LEU A 58 1.37 -8.25 7.64
C LEU A 58 1.99 -7.34 8.71
N ASP A 59 3.04 -7.80 9.38
CA ASP A 59 3.88 -6.96 10.24
C ASP A 59 4.88 -6.21 9.34
N LEU A 60 4.43 -5.11 8.74
CA LEU A 60 5.22 -4.29 7.81
C LEU A 60 6.05 -3.26 8.55
N ASN A 61 7.32 -3.13 8.16
CA ASN A 61 8.19 -2.04 8.60
C ASN A 61 7.76 -0.69 7.97
N GLU A 62 8.20 0.45 8.52
CA GLU A 62 7.86 1.79 8.03
C GLU A 62 8.17 1.96 6.53
N TYR A 63 9.30 1.42 6.06
CA TYR A 63 9.67 1.43 4.63
C TYR A 63 8.77 0.57 3.76
N GLU A 64 8.39 -0.62 4.24
CA GLU A 64 7.50 -1.51 3.49
C GLU A 64 6.08 -0.93 3.43
N GLN A 65 5.66 -0.20 4.45
CA GLN A 65 4.41 0.56 4.44
C GLN A 65 4.40 1.65 3.36
N LEU A 66 5.54 2.32 3.15
CA LEU A 66 5.68 3.30 2.07
C LEU A 66 5.64 2.62 0.69
N LEU A 67 6.32 1.48 0.53
CA LEU A 67 6.34 0.72 -0.72
C LEU A 67 5.00 0.06 -1.05
N ALA A 68 4.22 -0.33 -0.03
CA ALA A 68 2.92 -0.97 -0.21
C ALA A 68 1.93 -0.13 -1.03
N VAL A 69 2.10 1.20 -1.06
CA VAL A 69 1.26 2.10 -1.86
C VAL A 69 1.44 1.86 -3.38
N ASN A 70 2.64 1.43 -3.80
CA ASN A 70 2.99 1.21 -5.20
C ASN A 70 2.68 -0.21 -5.69
N VAL A 71 2.26 -1.11 -4.80
CA VAL A 71 1.91 -2.48 -5.17
C VAL A 71 0.56 -2.47 -5.90
N VAL A 72 0.56 -2.97 -7.13
CA VAL A 72 -0.63 -3.10 -7.97
C VAL A 72 -1.19 -4.50 -7.85
N ASN A 73 -2.52 -4.61 -7.72
CA ASN A 73 -3.20 -5.90 -7.77
C ASN A 73 -3.49 -6.25 -9.24
N PRO A 74 -3.09 -7.43 -9.73
CA PRO A 74 -3.44 -7.87 -11.09
C PRO A 74 -4.94 -7.84 -11.38
N ALA A 75 -5.81 -8.10 -10.40
CA ALA A 75 -7.27 -8.10 -10.58
C ALA A 75 -7.88 -6.72 -10.90
N HIS A 76 -7.13 -5.63 -10.78
CA HIS A 76 -7.58 -4.25 -11.10
C HIS A 76 -6.90 -3.71 -12.38
N ILE A 77 -6.30 -4.58 -13.19
CA ILE A 77 -5.81 -4.22 -14.52
C ILE A 77 -7.01 -4.38 -15.46
N ASP A 78 -7.41 -3.29 -16.13
CA ASP A 78 -8.61 -3.27 -16.99
C ASP A 78 -8.29 -3.76 -18.42
N GLU A 79 -7.01 -3.81 -18.77
CA GLU A 79 -6.51 -4.24 -20.08
C GLU A 79 -6.40 -5.78 -20.15
N SER A 80 -6.85 -6.40 -21.24
CA SER A 80 -6.78 -7.86 -21.45
C SER A 80 -5.68 -8.24 -22.45
N ILE A 81 -5.29 -9.53 -22.46
CA ILE A 81 -4.34 -10.06 -23.46
C ILE A 81 -4.88 -9.89 -24.89
N ASP A 82 -6.20 -9.96 -25.07
CA ASP A 82 -6.86 -9.76 -26.36
C ASP A 82 -6.68 -8.34 -26.93
N ASP A 83 -6.35 -7.36 -26.09
CA ASP A 83 -6.05 -5.99 -26.52
C ASP A 83 -4.69 -5.86 -27.22
N ILE A 84 -3.85 -6.91 -27.18
CA ILE A 84 -2.55 -6.97 -27.84
C ILE A 84 -2.63 -7.94 -29.02
N SER A 85 -2.28 -7.46 -30.21
CA SER A 85 -2.22 -8.30 -31.42
C SER A 85 -0.81 -8.34 -32.01
N GLY A 86 -0.39 -9.50 -32.50
CA GLY A 86 0.89 -9.68 -33.22
C GLY A 86 2.12 -9.80 -32.33
N LEU A 87 1.94 -10.04 -31.03
CA LEU A 87 3.01 -10.26 -30.04
C LEU A 87 2.84 -11.60 -29.27
N ASP A 88 1.98 -12.49 -29.77
CA ASP A 88 1.55 -13.72 -29.09
C ASP A 88 2.72 -14.65 -28.80
N ASP A 89 3.64 -14.82 -29.75
CA ASP A 89 4.86 -15.63 -29.58
C ASP A 89 5.73 -15.12 -28.42
N LEU A 90 5.83 -13.79 -28.28
CA LEU A 90 6.63 -13.15 -27.23
C LEU A 90 5.94 -13.26 -25.87
N ILE A 91 4.61 -13.15 -25.83
CA ILE A 91 3.81 -13.38 -24.62
C ILE A 91 4.01 -14.83 -24.15
N GLN A 92 3.88 -15.81 -25.04
CA GLN A 92 4.07 -17.22 -24.72
C GLN A 92 5.48 -17.52 -24.21
N GLU A 93 6.51 -16.92 -24.81
CA GLU A 93 7.89 -17.07 -24.34
C GLU A 93 8.08 -16.48 -22.93
N LEU A 94 7.45 -15.33 -22.66
CA LEU A 94 7.52 -14.63 -21.38
C LEU A 94 6.76 -15.41 -20.28
N GLU A 95 5.60 -15.96 -20.61
CA GLU A 95 4.82 -16.85 -19.74
C GLU A 95 5.62 -18.08 -19.32
N MET A 96 6.20 -18.79 -20.29
CA MET A 96 6.95 -20.02 -20.02
C MET A 96 8.23 -19.77 -19.22
N LYS A 97 8.91 -18.63 -19.44
CA LYS A 97 10.19 -18.32 -18.77
C LYS A 97 10.05 -17.59 -17.43
N VAL A 98 8.97 -16.84 -17.23
CA VAL A 98 8.81 -15.97 -16.05
C VAL A 98 7.60 -16.37 -15.20
N LEU A 99 6.42 -16.54 -15.80
CA LEU A 99 5.20 -16.87 -15.05
C LEU A 99 5.24 -18.30 -14.53
N MET A 100 5.63 -19.27 -15.36
CA MET A 100 5.72 -20.69 -14.95
C MET A 100 6.57 -20.91 -13.69
N PRO A 101 7.80 -20.35 -13.59
CA PRO A 101 8.59 -20.46 -12.37
C PRO A 101 8.03 -19.71 -11.15
N MET A 102 7.15 -18.73 -11.34
CA MET A 102 6.50 -17.99 -10.26
C MET A 102 5.26 -18.73 -9.72
N VAL A 103 4.46 -19.32 -10.60
CA VAL A 103 3.23 -20.05 -10.22
C VAL A 103 3.57 -21.41 -9.60
N GLU A 104 4.51 -22.15 -10.18
CA GLU A 104 4.88 -23.51 -9.75
C GLU A 104 6.38 -23.62 -9.44
N PRO A 105 6.90 -22.92 -8.42
CA PRO A 105 8.34 -22.89 -8.13
C PRO A 105 8.92 -24.28 -7.84
N GLU A 106 8.12 -25.21 -7.30
CA GLU A 106 8.53 -26.57 -6.97
C GLU A 106 9.07 -27.34 -8.18
N LEU A 107 8.48 -27.15 -9.37
CA LEU A 107 8.92 -27.79 -10.61
C LEU A 107 10.27 -27.24 -11.10
N PHE A 108 10.54 -25.96 -10.84
CA PHE A 108 11.71 -25.23 -11.32
C PHE A 108 12.84 -25.11 -10.28
N CYS A 109 12.68 -25.69 -9.09
CA CYS A 109 13.72 -25.73 -8.05
C CYS A 109 14.78 -26.82 -8.26
N THR A 110 14.64 -27.65 -9.29
CA THR A 110 15.65 -28.67 -9.64
C THR A 110 16.84 -28.03 -10.35
N THR A 111 18.05 -28.52 -10.06
CA THR A 111 19.36 -27.90 -10.37
C THR A 111 19.64 -27.59 -11.85
N LEU A 112 18.80 -28.04 -12.77
CA LEU A 112 18.99 -27.90 -14.22
C LEU A 112 18.33 -26.66 -14.81
N PHE A 113 17.31 -26.09 -14.16
CA PHE A 113 16.59 -24.91 -14.66
C PHE A 113 16.70 -23.76 -13.66
N LYS A 114 17.17 -22.60 -14.13
CA LYS A 114 17.21 -21.36 -13.33
C LYS A 114 16.15 -20.40 -13.85
N PRO A 115 15.28 -19.84 -13.00
CA PRO A 115 14.32 -18.83 -13.42
C PRO A 115 15.03 -17.59 -13.95
N ALA A 116 14.41 -16.91 -14.91
CA ALA A 116 14.91 -15.64 -15.41
C ALA A 116 14.87 -14.60 -14.27
N ARG A 117 15.98 -13.91 -14.00
CA ARG A 117 16.03 -12.88 -12.95
C ARG A 117 15.37 -11.56 -13.34
N GLY A 118 15.21 -11.33 -14.64
CA GLY A 118 14.63 -10.11 -15.19
C GLY A 118 14.53 -10.20 -16.71
N VAL A 119 13.54 -9.52 -17.26
CA VAL A 119 13.29 -9.42 -18.70
C VAL A 119 13.39 -7.96 -19.11
N LEU A 120 14.10 -7.69 -20.20
CA LEU A 120 14.22 -6.35 -20.77
C LEU A 120 13.42 -6.28 -22.07
N LEU A 121 12.32 -5.54 -22.06
CA LEU A 121 11.54 -5.24 -23.26
C LEU A 121 12.11 -3.98 -23.93
N TYR A 122 12.68 -4.13 -25.13
CA TYR A 122 13.28 -3.03 -25.88
C TYR A 122 12.66 -2.88 -27.28
N GLY A 123 12.82 -1.70 -27.89
CA GLY A 123 12.38 -1.42 -29.26
C GLY A 123 11.86 0.01 -29.43
N PRO A 124 11.38 0.38 -30.63
CA PRO A 124 10.88 1.74 -30.91
C PRO A 124 9.69 2.13 -30.02
N PRO A 125 9.46 3.43 -29.78
CA PRO A 125 8.30 3.89 -29.02
C PRO A 125 7.00 3.53 -29.78
N GLY A 126 5.94 3.18 -29.06
CA GLY A 126 4.64 2.85 -29.66
C GLY A 126 4.36 1.36 -29.92
N THR A 127 5.32 0.45 -29.67
CA THR A 127 5.11 -1.00 -29.88
C THR A 127 4.49 -1.73 -28.67
N GLY A 128 3.72 -1.05 -27.82
CA GLY A 128 2.95 -1.70 -26.75
C GLY A 128 3.73 -2.33 -25.58
N LYS A 129 5.06 -2.13 -25.44
CA LYS A 129 5.89 -2.75 -24.38
C LYS A 129 5.34 -2.58 -22.95
N THR A 130 4.86 -1.38 -22.62
CA THR A 130 4.28 -1.09 -21.29
C THR A 130 2.94 -1.78 -21.09
N MET A 131 2.14 -1.89 -22.15
CA MET A 131 0.86 -2.59 -22.12
C MET A 131 1.06 -4.09 -22.00
N LEU A 132 2.01 -4.66 -22.75
CA LEU A 132 2.42 -6.07 -22.65
C LEU A 132 2.82 -6.43 -21.23
N ALA A 133 3.64 -5.60 -20.58
CA ALA A 133 3.98 -5.83 -19.18
C ALA A 133 2.72 -5.89 -18.30
N LYS A 134 1.80 -4.92 -18.41
CA LYS A 134 0.57 -4.92 -17.59
C LYS A 134 -0.29 -6.18 -17.77
N VAL A 135 -0.63 -6.54 -19.01
CA VAL A 135 -1.58 -7.62 -19.29
C VAL A 135 -1.00 -8.99 -18.97
N THR A 136 0.31 -9.20 -19.18
CA THR A 136 0.97 -10.48 -18.86
C THR A 136 0.93 -10.78 -17.37
N TRP A 137 1.02 -9.76 -16.50
CA TRP A 137 0.91 -9.95 -15.05
C TRP A 137 -0.53 -10.12 -14.56
N GLN A 138 -1.55 -9.73 -15.34
CA GLN A 138 -2.96 -9.87 -14.96
C GLN A 138 -3.40 -11.34 -14.90
N GLY A 139 -2.86 -12.19 -15.79
CA GLY A 139 -3.20 -13.61 -15.88
C GLY A 139 -2.66 -14.50 -14.75
N CYS A 140 -2.08 -13.91 -13.71
CA CYS A 140 -1.34 -14.59 -12.65
C CYS A 140 -2.07 -14.59 -11.30
#